data_AF-A0A7X6Y7H0-F1
#
_entry.id   AF-A0A7X6Y7H0-F1
#
_cell.length_a   1.000
_cell.length_b   1.000
_cell.length_c   1.000
_cell.angle_alpha   90.00
_cell.angle_beta   90.00
_cell.angle_gamma   90.00
#
_symmetry.space_group_name_H-M   'P 1'
#
loop_
_entity.id
_entity.type
_entity.pdbx_description
1 polymer ?
#
loop_
_entity_poly.entity_id
_entity_poly.type
_entity_poly.pdbx_seq_one_letter_code
_entity_poly.pdbx_strand_id
1 'polypeptide(L)' 'GYIHAADVPGRHEPGTGELNLKNVIRAIEQAGYSGFVGFELSPLNSSGIALEKIIKVLQ' A
#
# COMPACT_ATOMS: atom_id res chain seq x y z
N GLY A 1 -0.76 -14.27 10.03
CA GLY A 1 -1.36 -12.93 10.20
C GLY A 1 -1.56 -12.28 8.85
N TYR A 2 -2.29 -11.16 8.79
CA TYR A 2 -2.61 -10.42 7.56
C TYR A 2 -2.45 -8.93 7.84
N ILE A 3 -1.86 -8.17 6.90
CA ILE A 3 -1.59 -6.73 7.08
C ILE A 3 -2.46 -5.94 6.11
N HIS A 4 -3.10 -4.87 6.61
CA HIS A 4 -3.84 -3.92 5.78
C HIS A 4 -3.00 -2.66 5.59
N ALA A 5 -3.01 -2.11 4.38
CA ALA A 5 -2.28 -0.90 4.02
C ALA A 5 -3.15 0.08 3.24
N ALA A 6 -2.96 1.36 3.51
CA ALA A 6 -3.50 2.50 2.77
C ALA A 6 -2.61 3.72 3.07
N ASP A 7 -2.64 4.73 2.21
CA ASP A 7 -1.90 5.97 2.44
C ASP A 7 -2.60 6.86 3.50
N VAL A 8 -1.84 7.67 4.24
CA VAL A 8 -2.37 8.53 5.34
C VAL A 8 -2.20 10.01 4.96
N PRO A 9 -3.12 10.92 5.31
CA PRO A 9 -4.29 10.75 6.18
C PRO A 9 -5.57 10.27 5.49
N GLY A 10 -5.65 10.32 4.15
CA GLY A 10 -6.91 10.13 3.42
C GLY A 10 -7.40 8.68 3.30
N ARG A 11 -6.56 7.68 3.60
CA ARG A 11 -6.85 6.25 3.40
C ARG A 11 -7.11 5.92 1.92
N HIS A 12 -6.29 6.51 1.04
CA HIS A 12 -6.34 6.34 -0.41
C HIS A 12 -5.16 5.50 -0.92
N GLU A 13 -5.01 5.40 -2.25
CA GLU A 13 -3.92 4.69 -2.90
C GLU A 13 -2.54 5.32 -2.63
N PRO A 14 -1.43 4.55 -2.75
CA PRO A 14 -0.10 5.05 -2.48
C PRO A 14 0.28 6.28 -3.33
N GLY A 15 0.94 7.25 -2.68
CA GLY A 15 1.40 8.49 -3.30
C GLY A 15 0.36 9.62 -3.25
N THR A 16 -0.67 9.46 -2.44
CA THR A 16 -1.70 10.49 -2.18
C THR A 16 -1.53 11.15 -0.82
N GLY A 17 -0.67 10.58 0.02
CA GLY A 17 -0.39 11.01 1.37
C GLY A 17 1.10 11.08 1.67
N GLU A 18 1.45 10.89 2.94
CA GLU A 18 2.81 11.08 3.45
C GLU A 18 3.61 9.77 3.60
N LEU A 19 3.01 8.59 3.43
CA LEU A 19 3.71 7.33 3.64
C LEU A 19 4.56 6.93 2.44
N ASN A 20 5.82 6.61 2.70
CA ASN A 20 6.63 5.82 1.78
C ASN A 20 6.30 4.32 1.95
N LEU A 21 5.14 3.90 1.42
CA LEU A 21 4.66 2.51 1.55
C LEU A 21 5.62 1.47 0.96
N LYS A 22 6.42 1.82 -0.06
CA LYS A 22 7.45 0.92 -0.60
C LYS A 22 8.48 0.56 0.47
N ASN A 23 8.99 1.54 1.20
CA ASN A 23 9.94 1.29 2.27
C ASN A 23 9.31 0.55 3.46
N VAL A 24 8.05 0.84 3.78
CA VAL A 24 7.34 0.15 4.87
C VAL A 24 7.16 -1.34 4.54
N ILE A 25 6.68 -1.67 3.34
CA ILE A 25 6.48 -3.06 2.91
C ILE A 25 7.82 -3.81 2.88
N ARG A 26 8.87 -3.19 2.34
CA ARG A 26 10.23 -3.77 2.36
C ARG A 26 10.72 -4.03 3.78
N ALA A 27 10.47 -3.13 4.73
CA ALA A 27 10.86 -3.32 6.13
C ALA A 27 10.10 -4.49 6.78
N ILE A 28 8.81 -4.64 6.47
CA ILE A 28 7.97 -5.75 6.92
C ILE A 28 8.51 -7.09 6.39
N GLU A 29 8.84 -7.16 5.10
CA GLU A 29 9.46 -8.35 4.49
C GLU A 29 10.80 -8.69 5.15
N GLN A 30 11.66 -7.68 5.37
CA GLN A 30 12.96 -7.85 6.04
C GLN A 30 12.84 -8.30 7.50
N ALA A 31 11.74 -7.97 8.18
CA ALA A 31 11.42 -8.47 9.51
C ALA A 31 10.97 -9.95 9.52
N GLY A 32 10.92 -10.61 8.35
CA GLY A 32 10.59 -12.02 8.20
C GLY A 32 9.10 -12.30 7.97
N TYR A 33 8.29 -11.27 7.72
CA TYR A 33 6.87 -11.48 7.39
C TYR A 33 6.73 -11.92 5.93
N SER A 34 6.16 -13.11 5.74
CA SER A 34 5.92 -13.74 4.43
C SER A 34 4.43 -13.93 4.12
N GLY A 35 3.54 -13.29 4.88
CA GLY A 35 2.11 -13.31 4.64
C GLY A 35 1.65 -12.26 3.62
N PHE A 36 0.35 -12.04 3.53
CA PHE A 36 -0.24 -11.11 2.56
C PHE A 36 -0.41 -9.69 3.11
N VAL A 37 -0.20 -8.71 2.24
CA VAL A 37 -0.54 -7.30 2.46
C VAL A 37 -1.73 -6.94 1.56
N GLY A 38 -2.87 -6.66 2.18
CA GLY A 38 -4.07 -6.17 1.51
C GLY A 38 -4.12 -4.65 1.47
N PHE A 39 -4.49 -4.09 0.33
CA PHE A 39 -4.72 -2.65 0.21
C PHE A 39 -6.19 -2.32 0.50
N GLU A 40 -6.49 -1.95 1.76
CA GLU A 40 -7.84 -1.61 2.22
C GLU A 40 -8.00 -0.08 2.25
N LEU A 41 -8.39 0.47 1.09
CA LEU A 41 -8.42 1.90 0.84
C LEU A 41 -9.66 2.32 0.05
N SER A 42 -9.93 3.62 0.03
CA SER A 42 -10.91 4.24 -0.87
C SER A 42 -10.17 4.95 -2.01
N PRO A 43 -10.29 4.51 -3.27
CA PRO A 43 -9.62 5.18 -4.38
C PRO A 43 -10.01 6.65 -4.50
N LEU A 44 -9.05 7.55 -4.77
CA LEU A 44 -9.38 8.96 -5.11
C LEU A 44 -10.06 9.09 -6.47
N ASN A 45 -9.73 8.19 -7.39
CA ASN A 45 -10.26 8.15 -8.74
C ASN A 45 -11.01 6.83 -8.96
N SER A 46 -10.51 5.98 -9.85
CA SER A 46 -11.05 4.64 -10.08
C SER A 46 -10.20 3.57 -9.40
N SER A 47 -10.81 2.42 -9.12
CA SER A 47 -10.09 1.24 -8.61
C SER A 47 -8.96 0.80 -9.56
N GLY A 48 -9.08 1.03 -10.87
CA GLY A 48 -8.04 0.74 -11.85
C GLY A 48 -6.80 1.60 -11.65
N ILE A 49 -6.97 2.91 -11.47
CA ILE A 49 -5.86 3.83 -11.20
C ILE A 49 -5.21 3.50 -9.85
N ALA A 50 -6.01 3.18 -8.82
CA ALA A 50 -5.47 2.75 -7.54
C ALA A 50 -4.64 1.46 -7.66
N LEU A 51 -5.10 0.48 -8.44
CA LEU A 51 -4.37 -0.76 -8.70
C LEU A 51 -3.03 -0.50 -9.40
N GLU A 52 -2.99 0.38 -10.40
CA GLU A 52 -1.73 0.75 -11.07
C GLU A 52 -0.72 1.37 -10.08
N LYS A 53 -1.19 2.20 -9.15
CA LYS A 53 -0.34 2.80 -8.10
C LYS A 53 0.18 1.74 -7.13
N ILE A 54 -0.66 0.80 -6.73
CA ILE A 54 -0.28 -0.33 -5.87
C ILE A 54 0.80 -1.19 -6.55
N ILE A 55 0.61 -1.57 -7.82
CA ILE A 55 1.59 -2.37 -8.57
C ILE A 55 2.95 -1.68 -8.62
N LYS A 56 2.99 -0.36 -8.82
CA LYS A 56 4.23 0.43 -8.84
C LYS A 56 4.97 0.47 -7.51
N VAL A 57 4.28 0.28 -6.38
CA VAL A 57 4.92 0.21 -5.06
C VAL A 57 5.61 -1.14 -4.85
N LEU A 58 5.06 -2.21 -5.43
CA LEU A 58 5.53 -3.59 -5.28
C LEU A 58 6.64 -3.96 -6.29
N GLN A 59 6.91 -3.13 -7.30
CA GLN A 59 8.06 -3.19 -8.20
C GLN A 59 9.21 -2.33 -7.66
#